data_AF-A0A945YZS8-F1
#
_entry.id   AF-A0A945YZS8-F1
#
_cell.length_a   1.000
_cell.length_b   1.000
_cell.length_c   1.000
_cell.angle_alpha   90.00
_cell.angle_beta   90.00
_cell.angle_gamma   90.00
#
_symmetry.space_group_name_H-M   'P 1'
#
loop_
_entity.id
_entity.type
_entity.pdbx_description
1 polymer ?
#
loop_
_entity_poly.entity_id
_entity_poly.type
_entity_poly.pdbx_seq_one_letter_code
_entity_poly.pdbx_strand_id
1 'polypeptide(L)'
;MAVKHGFLADYFEGFGYKILKPVEIDPHVSHEHEFNGINGFKEILGSEKQKLPCRVIYLTDDEEDIIEDIVNLTWYDARENHPTRTEYRLYYPESDCFLKAKPEDLLFVCKNLNSDEPALTMFISKAGDTISNQL
;
A
#
# COMPACT_ATOMS: atom_id res chain seq x y z
N MET A 1 -13.54 32.84 -12.15
CA MET A 1 -12.43 32.21 -11.41
C MET A 1 -12.56 30.72 -11.61
N ALA A 2 -11.53 30.06 -12.14
CA ALA A 2 -11.58 28.61 -12.36
C ALA A 2 -11.47 27.92 -11.00
N VAL A 3 -12.45 27.10 -10.67
CA VAL A 3 -12.43 26.23 -9.52
C VAL A 3 -11.32 25.19 -9.76
N LYS A 4 -10.22 25.27 -9.02
CA LYS A 4 -9.20 24.20 -8.96
C LYS A 4 -9.66 23.19 -7.92
N HIS A 5 -10.39 22.16 -8.33
CA HIS A 5 -10.67 20.99 -7.50
C HIS A 5 -9.99 19.77 -8.12
N GLY A 6 -9.38 18.93 -7.28
CA GLY A 6 -9.15 17.52 -7.60
C GLY A 6 -7.78 17.12 -8.13
N PHE A 7 -6.68 17.79 -7.76
CA PHE A 7 -5.35 17.25 -8.06
C PHE A 7 -4.92 16.27 -6.98
N LEU A 8 -4.30 15.14 -7.36
CA LEU A 8 -3.74 14.18 -6.39
C LEU A 8 -2.78 14.85 -5.37
N ALA A 9 -2.08 15.89 -5.81
CA ALA A 9 -1.19 16.71 -4.96
C ALA A 9 -1.94 17.50 -3.87
N ASP A 10 -3.26 17.67 -3.97
CA ASP A 10 -4.07 18.30 -2.92
C ASP A 10 -4.38 17.32 -1.79
N TYR A 11 -4.24 16.00 -2.02
CA TYR A 11 -4.59 14.93 -1.07
C TYR A 11 -3.36 14.18 -0.53
N PHE A 12 -2.32 14.01 -1.36
CA PHE A 12 -1.19 13.15 -1.05
C PHE A 12 0.15 13.88 -1.14
N GLU A 13 1.04 13.63 -0.17
CA GLU A 13 2.41 14.14 -0.13
C GLU A 13 3.28 13.44 -1.19
N GLY A 14 2.98 12.18 -1.45
CA GLY A 14 3.66 11.35 -2.42
C GLY A 14 3.02 9.96 -2.50
N PHE A 15 3.49 9.17 -3.44
CA PHE A 15 3.02 7.81 -3.65
C PHE A 15 4.12 6.88 -4.14
N GLY A 16 3.85 5.58 -4.03
CA GLY A 16 4.61 4.53 -4.71
C GLY A 16 3.68 3.40 -5.12
N TYR A 17 4.07 2.61 -6.11
CA TYR A 17 3.27 1.48 -6.56
C TYR A 17 4.14 0.30 -6.99
N LYS A 18 3.54 -0.89 -6.98
CA LYS A 18 4.16 -2.13 -7.45
C LYS A 18 3.10 -3.18 -7.77
N ILE A 19 3.52 -4.17 -8.55
CA ILE A 19 2.74 -5.40 -8.71
C ILE A 19 3.04 -6.34 -7.54
N LEU A 20 2.00 -6.92 -6.96
CA LEU A 20 2.11 -7.88 -5.86
C LEU A 20 2.74 -9.19 -6.35
N LYS A 21 3.72 -9.68 -5.59
CA LYS A 21 4.37 -10.97 -5.84
C LYS A 21 3.76 -12.07 -4.98
N PRO A 22 3.83 -13.35 -5.38
CA PRO A 22 3.33 -14.46 -4.58
C PRO A 22 3.84 -14.48 -3.13
N VAL A 23 5.12 -14.22 -2.92
CA VAL A 23 5.75 -14.19 -1.58
C VAL A 23 5.22 -13.09 -0.66
N GLU A 24 4.48 -12.11 -1.19
CA GLU A 24 3.99 -10.95 -0.45
C GLU A 24 2.50 -11.01 -0.14
N ILE A 25 1.75 -11.98 -0.70
CA ILE A 25 0.28 -12.00 -0.54
C ILE A 25 -0.35 -13.40 -0.56
N ASP A 26 0.33 -14.40 -1.14
CA ASP A 26 -0.19 -15.76 -1.20
C ASP A 26 0.20 -16.53 0.07
N PRO A 27 -0.77 -16.88 0.95
CA PRO A 27 -0.50 -17.60 2.19
C PRO A 27 0.00 -19.03 1.95
N HIS A 28 -0.14 -19.59 0.75
CA HIS A 28 0.45 -20.89 0.41
C HIS A 28 1.94 -20.78 0.04
N VAL A 29 2.43 -19.58 -0.26
CA VAL A 29 3.83 -19.31 -0.63
C VAL A 29 4.61 -18.71 0.53
N SER A 30 4.00 -17.82 1.31
CA SER A 30 4.64 -17.12 2.43
C SER A 30 3.65 -16.80 3.55
N HIS A 31 4.11 -16.87 4.79
CA HIS A 31 3.34 -16.48 5.98
C HIS A 31 3.90 -15.20 6.65
N GLU A 32 4.76 -14.45 5.96
CA GLU A 32 5.42 -13.27 6.55
C GLU A 32 4.46 -12.08 6.70
N HIS A 33 3.42 -11.99 5.86
CA HIS A 33 2.51 -10.84 5.79
C HIS A 33 3.25 -9.51 5.61
N GLU A 34 4.20 -9.48 4.67
CA GLU A 34 5.06 -8.33 4.41
C GLU A 34 5.10 -7.97 2.92
N PHE A 35 4.93 -6.69 2.63
CA PHE A 35 5.31 -6.14 1.34
C PHE A 35 6.80 -5.79 1.32
N ASN A 36 7.48 -6.18 0.25
CA ASN A 36 8.85 -5.75 -0.01
C ASN A 36 8.89 -4.24 -0.23
N GLY A 37 9.69 -3.54 0.56
CA GLY A 37 9.96 -2.12 0.41
C GLY A 37 10.64 -1.83 -0.93
N ILE A 38 10.06 -0.92 -1.69
CA ILE A 38 10.64 -0.36 -2.91
C ILE A 38 11.16 1.05 -2.64
N ASN A 39 11.98 1.60 -3.55
CA ASN A 39 12.51 2.95 -3.41
C ASN A 39 11.39 4.00 -3.24
N GLY A 40 10.29 3.90 -3.99
CA GLY A 40 9.15 4.81 -3.84
C GLY A 40 8.53 4.78 -2.44
N PHE A 41 8.43 3.62 -1.80
CA PHE A 41 7.95 3.52 -0.41
C PHE A 41 8.95 4.15 0.56
N LYS A 42 10.25 3.91 0.36
CA LYS A 42 11.28 4.53 1.18
C LYS A 42 11.32 6.06 1.02
N GLU A 43 11.07 6.57 -0.18
CA GLU A 43 11.02 8.02 -0.43
C GLU A 43 9.88 8.69 0.32
N ILE A 44 8.70 8.06 0.40
CA ILE A 44 7.54 8.64 1.11
C ILE A 44 7.54 8.36 2.62
N LEU A 45 8.03 7.19 3.06
CA LEU A 45 8.02 6.77 4.47
C LEU A 45 9.31 7.10 5.21
N GLY A 46 10.41 7.35 4.49
CA GLY A 46 11.74 7.52 5.07
C GLY A 46 12.37 6.21 5.56
N SER A 47 13.38 6.32 6.42
CA SER A 47 14.15 5.19 6.95
C SER A 47 13.74 4.75 8.34
N GLU A 48 12.96 5.56 9.06
CA GLU A 48 12.62 5.31 10.46
C GLU A 48 11.53 4.25 10.59
N LYS A 49 11.68 3.41 11.61
CA LYS A 49 10.65 2.45 11.99
C LYS A 49 9.43 3.17 12.51
N GLN A 50 8.26 2.87 11.95
CA GLN A 50 7.02 3.57 12.29
C GLN A 50 5.78 2.69 12.07
N LYS A 51 4.74 2.97 12.86
CA LYS A 51 3.41 2.40 12.66
C LYS A 51 2.53 3.42 11.95
N LEU A 52 1.81 2.96 10.93
CA LEU A 52 1.07 3.82 10.01
C LEU A 52 -0.37 3.34 9.95
N PRO A 53 -1.34 4.07 10.53
CA PRO A 53 -2.75 3.85 10.25
C PRO A 53 -2.97 3.96 8.74
N CYS A 54 -3.65 2.99 8.17
CA CYS A 54 -3.85 2.90 6.73
C CYS A 54 -5.29 2.55 6.40
N ARG A 55 -5.88 3.30 5.48
CA ARG A 55 -7.12 2.91 4.79
C ARG A 55 -6.74 2.08 3.58
N VAL A 56 -7.27 0.87 3.47
CA VAL A 56 -7.01 -0.05 2.37
C VAL A 56 -8.31 -0.22 1.58
N ILE A 57 -8.23 -0.11 0.27
CA ILE A 57 -9.38 -0.22 -0.63
C ILE A 57 -9.01 -1.23 -1.73
N TYR A 58 -9.79 -2.30 -1.81
CA TYR A 58 -9.70 -3.26 -2.91
C TYR A 58 -10.66 -2.85 -4.03
N LEU A 59 -10.12 -2.67 -5.24
CA LEU A 59 -10.81 -2.18 -6.43
C LEU A 59 -10.86 -3.25 -7.51
N THR A 60 -12.01 -3.35 -8.16
CA THR A 60 -12.36 -4.32 -9.20
C THR A 60 -13.43 -3.70 -10.10
N ASP A 61 -13.60 -4.25 -11.31
CA ASP A 61 -14.63 -3.76 -12.25
C ASP A 61 -16.06 -4.10 -11.77
N ASP A 62 -16.20 -5.08 -10.86
CA ASP A 62 -17.47 -5.40 -10.20
C ASP A 62 -17.63 -4.58 -8.91
N GLU A 63 -18.52 -3.60 -8.92
CA GLU A 63 -18.73 -2.68 -7.79
C GLU A 63 -19.17 -3.40 -6.51
N GLU A 64 -19.88 -4.52 -6.61
CA GLU A 64 -20.34 -5.28 -5.42
C GLU A 64 -19.17 -5.96 -4.68
N ASP A 65 -18.04 -6.12 -5.36
CA ASP A 65 -16.83 -6.75 -4.84
C ASP A 65 -15.80 -5.75 -4.29
N ILE A 66 -16.05 -4.45 -4.38
CA ILE A 66 -15.21 -3.41 -3.78
C ILE A 66 -15.34 -3.46 -2.25
N ILE A 67 -14.20 -3.52 -1.55
CA ILE A 67 -14.15 -3.57 -0.09
C ILE A 67 -13.12 -2.59 0.47
N GLU A 68 -13.33 -2.20 1.72
CA GLU A 68 -12.48 -1.25 2.43
C GLU A 68 -12.22 -1.70 3.86
N ASP A 69 -10.96 -1.59 4.30
CA ASP A 69 -10.52 -1.83 5.67
C ASP A 69 -9.72 -0.65 6.25
N ILE A 70 -9.70 -0.54 7.57
CA ILE A 70 -8.74 0.28 8.31
C ILE A 70 -7.79 -0.62 9.08
N VAL A 71 -6.49 -0.50 8.81
CA VAL A 71 -5.44 -1.34 9.41
C VAL A 71 -4.29 -0.48 9.96
N ASN A 72 -3.38 -1.11 10.71
CA ASN A 72 -2.13 -0.47 11.13
C ASN A 72 -0.95 -1.22 10.52
N LEU A 73 -0.25 -0.58 9.59
CA LEU A 73 0.95 -1.12 8.95
C LEU A 73 2.18 -0.80 9.78
N THR A 74 3.25 -1.60 9.64
CA THR A 74 4.54 -1.32 10.25
C THR A 74 5.64 -1.27 9.20
N TRP A 75 6.25 -0.09 9.02
CA TRP A 75 7.42 0.10 8.18
C TRP A 75 8.70 -0.03 9.01
N TYR A 76 9.67 -0.80 8.53
CA TYR A 76 10.94 -1.01 9.21
C TYR A 76 12.01 -1.56 8.26
N ASP A 77 13.26 -1.52 8.69
CA ASP A 77 14.36 -2.22 8.06
C ASP A 77 14.53 -3.60 8.71
N ALA A 78 14.23 -4.69 7.99
CA ALA A 78 14.42 -6.06 8.45
C ALA A 78 15.89 -6.42 8.71
N ARG A 79 16.81 -5.56 8.25
CA ARG A 79 18.26 -5.64 8.46
C ARG A 79 18.78 -4.49 9.32
N GLU A 80 17.95 -3.88 10.19
CA GLU A 80 18.36 -2.72 11.02
C GLU A 80 19.66 -2.94 11.82
N ASN A 81 19.96 -4.18 12.21
CA ASN A 81 21.19 -4.55 12.94
C ASN A 81 22.35 -4.98 12.03
N HIS A 82 22.17 -5.00 10.70
CA HIS A 82 23.21 -5.39 9.75
C HIS A 82 24.09 -4.18 9.41
N PRO A 83 25.43 -4.31 9.42
CA PRO A 83 26.34 -3.15 9.36
C PRO A 83 26.27 -2.34 8.06
N THR A 84 25.85 -2.94 6.95
CA THR A 84 25.92 -2.30 5.62
C THR A 84 24.72 -2.56 4.70
N ARG A 85 23.78 -3.42 5.10
CA ARG A 85 22.66 -3.83 4.24
C ARG A 85 21.37 -3.37 4.87
N THR A 86 20.50 -2.78 4.07
CA THR A 86 19.16 -2.40 4.44
C THR A 86 18.16 -3.20 3.62
N GLU A 87 17.08 -3.64 4.23
CA GLU A 87 15.99 -4.39 3.60
C GLU A 87 14.67 -3.92 4.19
N TYR A 88 14.07 -2.90 3.58
CA TYR A 88 12.83 -2.35 4.10
C TYR A 88 11.65 -3.26 3.80
N ARG A 89 10.77 -3.39 4.79
CA ARG A 89 9.55 -4.20 4.73
C ARG A 89 8.38 -3.40 5.30
N LEU A 90 7.21 -3.57 4.69
CA LEU A 90 5.95 -3.03 5.18
C LEU A 90 5.07 -4.19 5.62
N TYR A 91 5.07 -4.46 6.92
CA TYR A 91 4.23 -5.51 7.51
C TYR A 91 2.78 -5.06 7.53
N TYR A 92 1.87 -5.97 7.21
CA TYR A 92 0.42 -5.77 7.23
C TYR A 92 -0.27 -6.83 8.10
N PRO A 93 -1.35 -6.49 8.82
CA PRO A 93 -2.15 -7.47 9.55
C PRO A 93 -3.10 -8.22 8.60
N GLU A 94 -3.75 -9.27 9.10
CA GLU A 94 -4.87 -9.88 8.38
C GLU A 94 -6.02 -8.85 8.20
N SER A 95 -6.58 -8.78 6.99
CA SER A 95 -7.75 -7.95 6.65
C SER A 95 -8.44 -8.54 5.42
N ASP A 96 -9.72 -8.23 5.21
CA ASP A 96 -10.49 -8.74 4.09
C ASP A 96 -9.89 -8.30 2.74
N CYS A 97 -9.40 -7.06 2.66
CA CYS A 97 -8.69 -6.53 1.49
C CYS A 97 -7.45 -7.37 1.15
N PHE A 98 -6.62 -7.73 2.14
CA PHE A 98 -5.40 -8.51 1.91
C PHE A 98 -5.70 -9.99 1.62
N LEU A 99 -6.77 -10.56 2.20
CA LEU A 99 -7.22 -11.91 1.88
C LEU A 99 -7.78 -12.01 0.45
N LYS A 100 -8.41 -10.94 -0.03
CA LYS A 100 -8.96 -10.84 -1.39
C LYS A 100 -7.86 -10.63 -2.43
N ALA A 101 -6.84 -9.85 -2.10
CA ALA A 101 -5.71 -9.57 -2.97
C ALA A 101 -5.01 -10.84 -3.48
N LYS A 102 -4.52 -10.78 -4.72
CA LYS A 102 -3.83 -11.87 -5.40
C LYS A 102 -2.48 -11.41 -5.95
N PRO A 103 -1.57 -12.36 -6.23
CA PRO A 103 -0.40 -12.05 -7.03
C PRO A 103 -0.83 -11.42 -8.37
N GLU A 104 0.00 -10.53 -8.89
CA GLU A 104 -0.26 -9.69 -10.08
C GLU A 104 -1.22 -8.50 -9.88
N ASP A 105 -1.93 -8.40 -8.74
CA ASP A 105 -2.70 -7.18 -8.43
C ASP A 105 -1.77 -5.96 -8.29
N LEU A 106 -2.25 -4.79 -8.70
CA LEU A 106 -1.54 -3.52 -8.55
C LEU A 106 -1.75 -2.98 -7.14
N LEU A 107 -0.66 -2.83 -6.39
CA LEU A 107 -0.63 -2.14 -5.10
C LEU A 107 -0.15 -0.70 -5.30
N PHE A 108 -0.98 0.26 -4.91
CA PHE A 108 -0.67 1.69 -4.90
C PHE A 108 -0.78 2.24 -3.48
N VAL A 109 0.27 2.90 -2.99
CA VAL A 109 0.35 3.43 -1.62
C VAL A 109 0.58 4.92 -1.67
N CYS A 110 -0.35 5.68 -1.11
CA CYS A 110 -0.28 7.13 -0.98
C CYS A 110 -0.05 7.54 0.46
N LYS A 111 0.78 8.56 0.68
CA LYS A 111 0.91 9.22 1.98
C LYS A 111 0.00 10.43 2.04
N ASN A 112 -0.96 10.43 2.97
CA ASN A 112 -1.97 11.47 3.09
C ASN A 112 -1.35 12.76 3.65
N LEU A 113 -1.78 13.92 3.11
CA LEU A 113 -1.36 15.24 3.61
C LEU A 113 -2.08 15.63 4.90
N ASN A 114 -3.34 15.22 5.04
CA ASN A 114 -4.19 15.60 6.16
C ASN A 114 -3.94 14.70 7.36
N SER A 115 -3.62 15.30 8.52
CA SER A 115 -3.38 14.58 9.77
C SER A 115 -4.65 14.00 10.42
N ASP A 116 -5.83 14.45 9.99
CA ASP A 116 -7.12 13.91 10.47
C ASP A 116 -7.51 12.60 9.77
N GLU A 117 -6.79 12.24 8.69
CA GLU A 117 -6.95 10.98 7.97
C GLU A 117 -5.91 9.95 8.44
N PRO A 118 -6.11 8.64 8.15
CA PRO A 118 -5.04 7.67 8.29
C PRO A 118 -3.77 8.17 7.57
N ALA A 119 -2.58 7.82 8.08
CA ALA A 119 -1.33 8.29 7.49
C ALA A 119 -1.17 7.83 6.02
N LEU A 120 -1.75 6.69 5.67
CA LEU A 120 -1.71 6.12 4.33
C LEU A 120 -3.10 5.81 3.77
N THR A 121 -3.25 5.99 2.45
CA THR A 121 -4.31 5.35 1.66
C THR A 121 -3.67 4.34 0.71
N MET A 122 -4.15 3.10 0.74
CA MET A 122 -3.68 2.00 -0.09
C MET A 122 -4.79 1.53 -1.01
N PHE A 123 -4.50 1.46 -2.31
CA PHE A 123 -5.39 0.88 -3.31
C PHE A 123 -4.79 -0.43 -3.80
N ILE A 124 -5.60 -1.48 -3.84
CA ILE A 124 -5.24 -2.76 -4.46
C ILE A 124 -6.20 -2.95 -5.62
N SER A 125 -5.69 -2.93 -6.86
CA SER A 125 -6.52 -3.14 -8.04
C SER A 125 -6.31 -4.54 -8.61
N LYS A 126 -7.42 -5.24 -8.82
CA LYS A 126 -7.45 -6.59 -9.37
C LYS A 126 -6.78 -6.66 -10.75
N ALA A 127 -5.87 -7.62 -10.91
CA ALA A 127 -5.19 -7.84 -12.17
C ALA A 127 -6.18 -8.21 -13.30
N GLY A 128 -6.01 -7.57 -14.47
CA GLY A 128 -6.82 -7.82 -15.66
C GLY A 128 -8.12 -7.02 -15.73
N ASP A 129 -8.51 -6.34 -14.65
CA ASP A 129 -9.64 -5.41 -14.64
C ASP A 129 -9.22 -4.04 -15.18
N THR A 130 -10.17 -3.28 -15.71
CA THR A 130 -9.89 -1.97 -16.31
C THR A 130 -9.70 -0.85 -15.29
N ILE A 131 -10.18 -1.04 -14.06
CA ILE A 131 -10.05 -0.10 -12.95
C ILE A 131 -8.59 0.29 -12.66
N SER A 132 -7.63 -0.59 -12.94
CA SER A 132 -6.21 -0.29 -12.79
C SER A 132 -5.74 0.88 -13.66
N ASN A 133 -6.42 1.15 -14.79
CA ASN A 133 -6.09 2.26 -15.69
C ASN A 133 -6.54 3.63 -15.16
N GLN A 134 -7.30 3.64 -14.05
CA GLN A 134 -7.80 4.85 -13.40
C GLN A 134 -6.97 5.25 -12.16
N LEU A 135 -5.97 4.43 -11.82
CA LEU A 135 -4.99 4.66 -10.75
C LEU A 135 -3.67 5.16 -11.34
#